data_AF-A0A7Y2RA82-F1
#
_entry.id   AF-A0A7Y2RA82-F1
#
_cell.length_a   1.000
_cell.length_b   1.000
_cell.length_c   1.000
_cell.angle_alpha   90.00
_cell.angle_beta   90.00
_cell.angle_gamma   90.00
#
_symmetry.space_group_name_H-M   'P 1'
#
loop_
_entity.id
_entity.type
_entity.pdbx_description
1 polymer ?
#
loop_
_entity_poly.entity_id
_entity_poly.type
_entity_poly.pdbx_seq_one_letter_code
_entity_poly.pdbx_strand_id
1 'polypeptide(L)' 'MQGKVSSERTAMATVYVGIDVCKEWLDIHLHPLGRSFRVTNDTAGLRRLKR' A
#
# COMPACT_ATOMS: atom_id res chain seq x y z
N MET A 1 5.01 5.89 42.55
CA MET A 1 5.34 5.21 41.28
C MET A 1 4.94 6.13 40.14
N GLN A 2 5.91 6.80 39.53
CA GLN A 2 5.66 7.71 38.40
C GLN A 2 5.57 6.85 37.14
N GLY A 3 4.37 6.67 36.61
CA GLY A 3 4.14 5.93 35.38
C GLY A 3 4.92 6.57 34.25
N LYS A 4 5.86 5.82 33.66
CA LYS A 4 6.47 6.22 32.40
C LYS A 4 5.36 6.29 31.37
N VAL A 5 5.03 7.51 30.93
CA VAL A 5 4.24 7.72 29.73
C VAL A 5 5.13 7.27 28.58
N SER A 6 5.00 6.01 28.19
CA SER A 6 5.59 5.53 26.95
C SER A 6 4.91 6.31 25.84
N SER A 7 5.63 7.28 25.27
CA SER A 7 5.26 7.86 23.99
C SER A 7 5.35 6.76 22.95
N GLU A 8 4.28 5.96 22.83
CA GLU A 8 4.09 5.04 21.73
C GLU A 8 4.12 5.87 20.45
N ARG A 9 5.28 5.93 19.79
CA ARG A 9 5.30 6.21 18.35
C ARG A 9 4.31 5.22 17.77
N THR A 10 3.18 5.71 17.26
CA THR A 10 2.23 4.91 16.50
C THR A 10 3.05 4.15 15.47
N ALA A 11 3.27 2.85 15.69
CA ALA A 11 3.96 2.02 14.73
C ALA A 11 3.09 2.07 13.48
N MET A 12 3.61 2.67 12.40
CA MET A 12 2.91 2.68 11.13
C MET A 12 2.61 1.23 10.79
N ALA A 13 1.32 0.89 10.65
CA ALA A 13 0.91 -0.48 10.41
C ALA A 13 1.62 -1.01 9.16
N THR A 14 2.23 -2.19 9.26
CA THR A 14 2.82 -2.86 8.10
C THR A 14 1.73 -3.10 7.06
N VAL A 15 1.95 -2.60 5.84
CA VAL A 15 1.05 -2.84 4.70
C VAL A 15 1.71 -3.81 3.74
N TYR A 16 0.97 -4.85 3.35
CA TYR A 16 1.37 -5.81 2.33
C TYR A 16 0.72 -5.44 1.00
N VAL A 17 1.49 -5.53 -0.08
CA VAL A 17 1.04 -5.21 -1.44
C VAL A 17 1.05 -6.49 -2.27
N GLY A 18 -0.13 -6.94 -2.69
CA GLY A 18 -0.28 -7.95 -3.73
C GLY A 18 -0.40 -7.28 -5.09
N ILE A 19 0.29 -7.81 -6.11
CA ILE A 19 0.21 -7.32 -7.49
C ILE A 19 -0.08 -8.51 -8.40
N ASP A 20 -1.22 -8.49 -9.08
CA ASP A 20 -1.53 -9.40 -10.18
C ASP A 20 -1.35 -8.67 -11.52
N VAL A 21 -0.83 -9.35 -12.52
CA VAL A 21 -0.35 -8.73 -13.76
C VAL A 21 -0.88 -9.45 -14.99
N CYS A 22 -1.34 -8.66 -15.97
CA CYS A 22 -1.60 -9.12 -17.32
C CYS A 22 -1.02 -8.14 -18.34
N LYS A 23 -1.24 -8.39 -19.64
CA LYS A 23 -0.65 -7.56 -20.70
C LYS A 23 -1.09 -6.10 -20.61
N GLU A 24 -2.35 -5.85 -20.27
CA GLU A 24 -2.92 -4.50 -20.26
C GLU A 24 -3.04 -3.87 -18.87
N TRP A 25 -2.93 -4.65 -17.78
CA TRP A 25 -3.29 -4.17 -16.43
C TRP A 25 -2.35 -4.65 -15.31
N LEU A 26 -2.31 -3.84 -14.25
CA LEU A 26 -1.76 -4.15 -12.94
C LEU A 26 -2.86 -4.00 -11.90
N ASP A 27 -3.22 -5.09 -11.25
CA ASP A 27 -4.19 -5.14 -10.15
C ASP A 27 -3.47 -5.12 -8.81
N ILE A 28 -3.74 -4.09 -8.00
CA ILE A 28 -3.03 -3.83 -6.75
C ILE A 28 -3.97 -4.02 -5.58
N HIS A 29 -3.55 -4.84 -4.61
CA HIS A 29 -4.30 -5.13 -3.38
C HIS A 29 -3.47 -4.75 -2.14
N LEU A 30 -4.06 -3.97 -1.23
CA LEU A 30 -3.40 -3.50 -0.01
C LEU A 30 -4.02 -4.15 1.23
N HIS A 31 -3.24 -4.96 1.94
CA HIS A 31 -3.64 -5.61 3.20
C HIS A 31 -2.91 -5.00 4.40
N PRO A 32 -3.55 -4.77 5.56
CA PRO A 32 -4.95 -5.11 5.89
C PRO A 32 -5.96 -4.03 5.49
N LEU A 33 -5.56 -3.04 4.68
CA LEU A 33 -6.39 -1.88 4.36
C LEU A 33 -7.68 -2.21 3.58
N GLY A 34 -7.79 -3.41 2.99
CA GLY A 34 -8.94 -3.81 2.18
C GLY A 34 -9.11 -2.95 0.91
N ARG A 35 -8.07 -2.22 0.51
CA ARG A 35 -8.09 -1.33 -0.65
C ARG A 35 -7.57 -2.06 -1.86
N SER A 36 -8.17 -1.80 -3.00
CA SER A 36 -7.69 -2.33 -4.28
C SER A 36 -7.91 -1.33 -5.40
N PHE A 37 -7.02 -1.32 -6.36
CA PHE A 37 -7.12 -0.45 -7.53
C PHE A 37 -6.35 -1.04 -8.70
N ARG A 38 -6.74 -0.64 -9.91
CA ARG A 38 -6.15 -1.08 -11.17
C ARG A 38 -5.51 0.08 -11.91
N VAL A 39 -4.34 -0.16 -12.49
CA VAL A 39 -3.70 0.76 -13.46
C VAL A 39 -3.35 0.01 -14.74
N THR A 40 -3.21 0.74 -15.85
CA THR A 40 -2.72 0.16 -17.10
C THR A 40 -1.29 -0.36 -16.94
N ASN A 41 -0.95 -1.46 -17.61
CA ASN A 41 0.42 -1.98 -17.66
C ASN A 41 1.21 -1.28 -18.78
N ASP A 42 1.28 0.04 -18.69
CA ASP A 42 2.03 0.88 -19.61
C ASP A 42 2.72 2.02 -18.84
N THR A 43 3.47 2.86 -19.55
CA THR A 43 4.18 3.97 -18.91
C THR A 43 3.22 4.95 -18.22
N ALA A 44 1.99 5.11 -18.72
CA ALA A 44 1.00 6.00 -18.11
C ALA A 44 0.50 5.46 -16.77
N GLY A 45 0.17 4.17 -16.70
CA GLY A 45 -0.24 3.51 -15.47
C GLY A 45 0.88 3.46 -14.44
N LEU A 46 2.11 3.17 -14.86
CA LEU A 46 3.28 3.23 -13.96
C LEU A 46 3.55 4.64 -13.42
N ARG A 47 3.30 5.70 -14.21
CA ARG A 47 3.37 7.09 -13.71
C ARG A 47 2.31 7.35 -12.64
N ARG A 48 1.10 6.79 -12.75
CA ARG A 48 0.04 6.94 -11.73
C ARG A 48 0.38 6.26 -10.40
N LEU A 49 1.31 5.30 -10.38
CA LEU A 49 1.82 4.69 -9.15
C LEU A 49 2.93 5.50 -8.48
N LYS A 50 3.58 6.40 -9.23
CA LYS A 50 4.64 7.26 -8.71
C LYS A 50 4.03 8.54 -8.17
N ARG A 51 3.88 8.59 -6.84
CA ARG A 51 3.52 9.75 -6.01
C ARG A 51 2.36 10.61 -6.51
#